data_AF-A0A3S4U7G8-F1
#
_entry.id   AF-A0A3S4U7G8-F1
#
_cell.length_a   1.000
_cell.length_b   1.000
_cell.length_c   1.000
_cell.angle_alpha   90.00
_cell.angle_beta   90.00
_cell.angle_gamma   90.00
#
_symmetry.space_group_name_H-M   'P 1'
#
loop_
_entity.id
_entity.type
_entity.pdbx_description
1 polymer ?
#
loop_
_entity_poly.entity_id
_entity_poly.type
_entity_poly.pdbx_seq_one_letter_code
_entity_poly.pdbx_strand_id
1 'polypeptide(L)'
;MGVETGGCPHTAIREDASMNLEAVDEMVARFPDVEIIFIESGGDNLSATFSPDLADVTIFVIDVAQGEKIPRKGGPGITRSDLLVINKTDLAPFVGADLSIMERDARRMRNGQPFISPI
;
A
#
# COMPACT_ATOMS: atom_id res chain seq x y z
N MET A 1 15.72 9.10 1.81
CA MET A 1 16.74 8.21 2.43
C MET A 1 16.39 6.78 2.05
N GLY A 2 17.36 5.89 1.87
CA GLY A 2 17.10 4.48 1.65
C GLY A 2 17.38 3.69 2.92
N VAL A 3 16.51 2.73 3.26
CA VAL A 3 16.68 1.79 4.37
C VAL A 3 16.69 0.38 3.80
N GLU A 4 17.82 -0.32 3.92
CA GLU A 4 17.93 -1.71 3.46
C GLU A 4 17.34 -2.65 4.51
N THR A 5 16.47 -3.57 4.08
CA THR A 5 15.65 -4.41 4.98
C THR A 5 16.21 -5.81 5.21
N GLY A 6 17.38 -6.13 4.65
CA GLY A 6 17.99 -7.46 4.72
C GLY A 6 17.17 -8.57 4.05
N GLY A 7 16.23 -8.23 3.17
CA GLY A 7 15.37 -9.19 2.46
C GLY A 7 14.05 -9.52 3.16
N CYS A 8 13.72 -8.84 4.27
CA CYS A 8 12.47 -9.04 5.01
C CYS A 8 11.62 -7.74 5.03
N PRO A 9 11.00 -7.35 3.90
CA PRO A 9 10.28 -6.08 3.79
C PRO A 9 9.13 -5.95 4.79
N HIS A 10 8.34 -7.01 5.03
CA HIS A 10 7.29 -7.02 6.05
C HIS A 10 7.82 -6.68 7.45
N THR A 11 8.92 -7.33 7.85
CA THR A 11 9.52 -7.15 9.18
C THR A 11 9.94 -5.72 9.39
N ALA A 12 10.61 -5.14 8.39
CA ALA A 12 11.11 -3.78 8.43
C ALA A 12 10.00 -2.71 8.53
N ILE A 13 8.74 -3.04 8.20
CA ILE A 13 7.62 -2.10 8.30
C ILE A 13 6.62 -2.46 9.41
N ARG A 14 6.76 -3.62 10.06
CA ARG A 14 5.77 -4.14 11.01
C ARG A 14 6.38 -4.68 12.30
N GLU A 15 7.02 -5.85 12.25
CA GLU A 15 7.51 -6.52 13.46
C GLU A 15 8.72 -5.81 14.09
N ASP A 16 9.63 -5.30 13.26
CA ASP A 16 10.81 -4.56 13.70
C ASP A 16 11.02 -3.37 12.75
N ALA A 17 10.32 -2.28 13.06
CA ALA A 17 10.38 -1.04 12.31
C ALA A 17 11.53 -0.12 12.73
N SER A 18 12.45 -0.58 13.60
CA SER A 18 13.47 0.25 14.24
C SER A 18 14.31 1.07 13.24
N MET A 19 14.81 0.43 12.18
CA MET A 19 15.62 1.12 11.16
C MET A 19 14.82 2.18 10.38
N ASN A 20 13.52 1.95 10.15
CA ASN A 20 12.68 2.94 9.48
C ASN A 20 12.30 4.09 10.43
N LEU A 21 12.09 3.81 11.72
CA LEU A 21 11.85 4.84 12.73
C LEU A 21 13.07 5.77 12.89
N GLU A 22 14.27 5.20 12.96
CA GLU A 22 15.52 5.99 13.02
C GLU A 22 15.69 6.86 11.77
N ALA A 23 15.36 6.33 10.59
CA ALA A 23 15.37 7.10 9.35
C ALA A 23 14.34 8.24 9.34
N VAL A 24 13.15 8.02 9.92
CA VAL A 24 12.13 9.07 10.08
C VAL A 24 12.64 10.16 11.02
N ASP A 25 13.23 9.81 12.17
CA ASP A 25 13.79 10.77 13.12
C ASP A 25 14.91 11.62 12.48
N GLU A 26 15.79 11.00 11.69
CA GLU A 26 16.83 11.73 10.95
C GLU A 26 16.21 12.69 9.91
N MET A 27 15.17 12.26 9.21
CA MET A 27 14.47 13.11 8.22
C MET A 27 13.79 14.31 8.90
N VAL A 28 13.15 14.12 10.05
CA VAL A 28 12.55 15.21 10.83
C VAL A 28 13.63 16.19 11.32
N ALA A 29 14.76 15.68 11.83
CA ALA A 29 15.87 16.53 12.27
C ALA A 29 16.48 17.33 11.10
N ARG A 30 16.54 16.73 9.90
CA ARG A 30 17.08 17.37 8.69
C ARG A 30 16.13 18.40 8.07
N PHE A 31 14.82 18.21 8.23
CA PHE A 31 13.78 19.08 7.68
C PHE A 31 12.82 19.51 8.79
N PRO A 32 13.17 20.51 9.62
CA PRO A 32 12.39 20.88 10.80
C PRO A 32 10.94 21.32 10.52
N ASP A 33 10.67 21.82 9.31
CA ASP A 33 9.35 22.27 8.87
C ASP A 33 8.57 21.18 8.09
N VAL A 34 9.01 19.92 8.15
CA VAL A 34 8.34 18.81 7.44
C VAL A 34 6.94 18.57 8.02
N GLU A 35 5.94 18.54 7.13
CA GLU A 35 4.54 18.27 7.52
C GLU A 35 4.13 16.82 7.24
N ILE A 36 4.76 16.18 6.25
CA ILE A 36 4.42 14.82 5.78
C ILE A 36 5.71 14.09 5.38
N ILE A 37 5.82 12.82 5.79
CA ILE A 37 6.86 11.89 5.35
C ILE A 37 6.20 10.69 4.69
N PHE A 38 6.65 10.33 3.49
CA PHE A 38 6.24 9.11 2.80
C PHE A 38 7.24 7.99 3.07
N ILE A 39 6.73 6.82 3.44
CA ILE A 39 7.50 5.60 3.66
C ILE A 39 7.01 4.56 2.64
N GLU A 40 7.88 4.18 1.70
CA GLU A 40 7.61 3.14 0.73
C GLU A 40 8.15 1.81 1.24
N SER A 41 7.32 0.75 1.24
CA SER A 41 7.80 -0.60 1.56
C SER A 41 8.59 -1.18 0.39
N GLY A 42 9.41 -2.21 0.66
CA GLY A 42 10.20 -2.89 -0.39
C GLY A 42 9.40 -3.71 -1.42
N GLY A 43 8.07 -3.56 -1.46
CA GLY A 43 7.17 -4.38 -2.28
C GLY A 43 6.82 -5.71 -1.62
N ASP A 44 5.53 -6.06 -1.62
CA ASP A 44 5.06 -7.25 -0.92
C ASP A 44 3.72 -7.81 -1.42
N ASN A 45 3.23 -8.85 -0.74
CA ASN A 45 1.94 -9.49 -0.97
C ASN A 45 0.79 -8.80 -0.21
N LEU A 46 -0.43 -9.30 -0.42
CA LEU A 46 -1.68 -8.73 0.10
C LEU A 46 -1.81 -8.73 1.64
N SER A 47 -0.93 -9.43 2.35
CA SER A 47 -0.90 -9.47 3.81
C SER A 47 -0.06 -8.37 4.47
N ALA A 48 0.67 -7.59 3.69
CA ALA A 48 1.50 -6.52 4.21
C ALA A 48 0.68 -5.38 4.83
N THR A 49 1.16 -4.92 5.98
CA THR A 49 0.61 -3.80 6.76
C THR A 49 1.76 -3.09 7.45
N PHE A 50 1.67 -1.77 7.59
CA PHE A 50 2.59 -1.02 8.44
C PHE A 50 2.24 -1.19 9.93
N SER A 51 3.24 -1.11 10.79
CA SER A 51 3.04 -0.91 12.22
C SER A 51 2.37 0.45 12.45
N PRO A 52 1.39 0.54 13.37
CA PRO A 52 0.86 1.83 13.82
C PRO A 52 1.92 2.76 14.40
N ASP A 53 3.03 2.21 14.90
CA ASP A 53 4.15 3.01 15.40
C ASP A 53 4.94 3.68 14.27
N LEU A 54 4.86 3.16 13.04
CA LEU A 54 5.61 3.65 11.88
C LEU A 54 4.79 4.53 10.94
N ALA A 55 3.49 4.25 10.79
CA ALA A 55 2.65 4.96 9.83
C ALA A 55 1.29 5.33 10.44
N ASP A 56 0.98 6.63 10.45
CA ASP A 56 -0.32 7.15 10.84
C ASP A 56 -1.42 6.82 9.83
N VAL A 57 -1.06 6.78 8.54
CA VAL A 57 -1.97 6.54 7.41
C VAL A 57 -1.29 5.63 6.40
N THR A 58 -2.07 4.70 5.84
CA THR A 58 -1.59 3.68 4.90
C THR A 58 -2.28 3.75 3.55
N ILE A 59 -1.48 3.83 2.48
CA ILE A 59 -1.95 3.72 1.09
C ILE A 59 -1.48 2.37 0.55
N PHE A 60 -2.41 1.51 0.15
CA PHE A 60 -2.10 0.23 -0.46
C PHE A 60 -2.30 0.32 -1.97
N VAL A 61 -1.28 -0.05 -2.75
CA VAL A 61 -1.29 0.09 -4.21
C VAL A 61 -1.25 -1.29 -4.84
N ILE A 62 -2.26 -1.59 -5.66
CA ILE A 62 -2.29 -2.75 -6.55
C ILE A 62 -2.33 -2.26 -7.99
N ASP A 63 -2.08 -3.14 -8.96
CA ASP A 63 -2.22 -2.80 -10.37
C ASP A 63 -3.07 -3.80 -11.15
N VAL A 64 -3.69 -3.33 -12.23
CA VAL A 64 -4.61 -4.14 -13.06
C VAL A 64 -3.92 -5.34 -13.68
N ALA A 65 -2.63 -5.26 -14.01
CA ALA A 65 -1.88 -6.36 -14.62
C ALA A 65 -1.60 -7.52 -13.63
N GLN A 66 -1.74 -7.31 -12.32
CA GLN A 66 -1.76 -8.38 -11.32
C GLN A 66 -3.01 -9.27 -11.44
N GLY A 67 -4.05 -8.79 -12.13
CA GLY A 67 -5.25 -9.52 -12.55
C GLY A 67 -6.54 -9.06 -11.88
N GLU A 68 -7.65 -9.20 -12.62
CA GLU A 68 -9.00 -8.75 -12.21
C GLU A 68 -9.44 -9.26 -10.83
N LYS A 69 -9.01 -10.47 -10.45
CA LYS A 69 -9.40 -11.10 -9.17
C LYS A 69 -8.65 -10.58 -7.95
N ILE A 70 -7.69 -9.66 -8.09
CA ILE A 70 -6.86 -9.21 -6.96
C ILE A 70 -7.72 -8.57 -5.85
N PRO A 71 -8.65 -7.63 -6.13
CA PRO A 71 -9.50 -7.05 -5.08
C PRO A 71 -10.23 -8.11 -4.25
N ARG A 72 -10.84 -9.13 -4.87
CA ARG A 72 -11.60 -10.17 -4.15
C ARG A 72 -10.74 -11.18 -3.38
N LYS A 73 -9.42 -11.24 -3.62
CA LYS A 73 -8.51 -12.03 -2.77
C LYS A 73 -8.42 -11.44 -1.35
N GLY A 74 -8.68 -10.14 -1.20
CA GLY A 74 -8.64 -9.46 0.09
C GLY A 74 -7.25 -9.39 0.68
N GLY A 75 -7.14 -9.65 1.97
CA GLY A 75 -5.93 -9.40 2.74
C GLY A 75 -5.95 -8.00 3.39
N PRO A 76 -5.25 -7.83 4.51
CA PRO A 76 -5.18 -6.56 5.24
C PRO A 76 -4.89 -5.32 4.39
N GLY A 77 -4.00 -5.43 3.38
CA GLY A 77 -3.70 -4.30 2.50
C GLY A 77 -4.93 -3.82 1.71
N ILE A 78 -5.78 -4.75 1.26
CA ILE A 78 -7.03 -4.41 0.56
C ILE A 78 -8.13 -4.02 1.54
N THR A 79 -8.27 -4.70 2.68
CA THR A 79 -9.45 -4.57 3.55
C THR A 79 -9.32 -3.58 4.69
N ARG A 80 -8.09 -3.12 5.00
CA ARG A 80 -7.84 -2.28 6.19
C ARG A 80 -7.02 -1.03 5.92
N SER A 81 -6.33 -0.92 4.79
CA SER A 81 -5.62 0.30 4.44
C SER A 81 -6.57 1.50 4.41
N ASP A 82 -6.08 2.68 4.77
CA ASP A 82 -6.88 3.90 4.76
C ASP A 82 -7.31 4.27 3.35
N LEU A 83 -6.44 4.01 2.36
CA LEU A 83 -6.74 4.16 0.94
C LEU A 83 -6.20 2.98 0.13
N LEU A 84 -7.05 2.40 -0.71
CA LEU A 84 -6.63 1.47 -1.77
C LEU A 84 -6.52 2.22 -3.11
N VAL A 85 -5.43 2.03 -3.83
CA VAL A 85 -5.24 2.53 -5.20
C VAL A 85 -5.19 1.34 -6.15
N ILE A 86 -6.06 1.35 -7.17
CA ILE A 86 -6.02 0.42 -8.30
C ILE A 86 -5.37 1.15 -9.48
N ASN A 87 -4.08 0.89 -9.67
CA ASN A 87 -3.24 1.60 -10.64
C ASN A 87 -3.19 0.89 -12.01
N LYS A 88 -2.69 1.59 -13.03
CA LYS A 88 -2.44 1.09 -14.39
C LYS A 88 -3.71 0.59 -15.10
N THR A 89 -4.80 1.35 -14.97
CA THR A 89 -6.10 0.98 -15.59
C THR A 89 -6.04 0.97 -17.11
N ASP A 90 -5.10 1.71 -17.70
CA ASP A 90 -4.76 1.69 -19.12
C ASP A 90 -4.35 0.29 -19.63
N LEU A 91 -3.87 -0.60 -18.75
CA LEU A 91 -3.45 -1.95 -19.12
C LEU A 91 -4.61 -2.94 -19.27
N ALA A 92 -5.82 -2.59 -18.81
CA ALA A 92 -6.98 -3.50 -18.77
C ALA A 92 -7.26 -4.25 -20.10
N PRO A 93 -7.25 -3.60 -21.28
CA PRO A 93 -7.52 -4.28 -22.56
C PRO A 93 -6.46 -5.32 -22.93
N PHE A 94 -5.23 -5.18 -22.43
CA PHE A 94 -4.11 -6.05 -22.78
C PHE A 94 -4.01 -7.28 -21.88
N VAL A 95 -4.60 -7.22 -20.68
CA VAL A 95 -4.58 -8.31 -19.69
C VAL A 95 -5.96 -8.97 -19.51
N GLY A 96 -6.97 -8.51 -20.25
CA GLY A 96 -8.33 -9.05 -20.19
C GLY A 96 -9.02 -8.83 -18.85
N ALA A 97 -8.76 -7.70 -18.19
CA ALA A 97 -9.38 -7.34 -16.92
C ALA A 97 -10.58 -6.40 -17.12
N ASP A 98 -11.69 -6.69 -16.46
CA ASP A 98 -12.85 -5.79 -16.41
C ASP A 98 -12.76 -4.87 -15.17
N LEU A 99 -12.59 -3.57 -15.42
CA LEU A 99 -12.49 -2.56 -14.35
C LEU A 99 -13.77 -2.48 -13.51
N SER A 100 -14.95 -2.78 -14.08
CA SER A 100 -16.21 -2.78 -13.33
C SER A 100 -16.28 -3.94 -12.33
N ILE A 101 -15.67 -5.08 -12.66
CA ILE A 101 -15.54 -6.22 -11.74
C ILE A 101 -14.57 -5.88 -10.62
N MET A 102 -13.41 -5.29 -10.95
CA MET A 102 -12.43 -4.85 -9.95
C MET A 102 -13.03 -3.83 -8.99
N GLU A 103 -13.79 -2.86 -9.49
CA GLU A 103 -14.48 -1.85 -8.69
C GLU A 103 -15.50 -2.48 -7.75
N ARG A 104 -16.38 -3.34 -8.26
CA ARG A 104 -17.40 -4.03 -7.46
C ARG A 104 -16.77 -4.84 -6.33
N ASP A 105 -15.70 -5.56 -6.64
CA ASP A 105 -15.02 -6.41 -5.67
C ASP A 105 -14.26 -5.58 -4.63
N ALA A 106 -13.62 -4.48 -5.04
CA ALA A 106 -12.97 -3.54 -4.12
C ALA A 106 -13.99 -2.92 -3.16
N ARG A 107 -15.14 -2.42 -3.67
CA ARG A 107 -16.24 -1.90 -2.84
C ARG A 107 -16.69 -2.91 -1.80
N ARG A 108 -16.90 -4.17 -2.21
CA ARG A 108 -17.31 -5.25 -1.30
C ARG A 108 -16.26 -5.51 -0.23
N MET A 109 -14.98 -5.63 -0.61
CA MET A 109 -13.91 -6.02 0.33
C MET A 109 -13.53 -4.89 1.30
N ARG A 110 -13.74 -3.63 0.89
CA ARG A 110 -13.42 -2.45 1.70
C ARG A 110 -14.52 -1.99 2.63
N ASN A 111 -15.73 -2.55 2.53
CA ASN A 111 -16.84 -2.29 3.45
C ASN A 111 -17.08 -0.79 3.74
N GLY A 112 -17.04 0.04 2.69
CA GLY A 112 -17.22 1.50 2.78
C GLY A 112 -15.94 2.32 2.93
N GLN A 113 -14.77 1.72 3.14
CA GLN A 113 -13.48 2.43 3.10
C GLN A 113 -13.15 2.91 1.67
N PRO A 114 -12.49 4.07 1.52
CA PRO A 114 -12.29 4.70 0.21
C PRO A 114 -11.28 3.94 -0.63
N PHE A 115 -11.47 3.93 -1.95
CA PHE A 115 -10.49 3.50 -2.92
C PHE A 115 -10.59 4.35 -4.17
N ILE A 116 -9.51 4.43 -4.94
CA ILE A 116 -9.47 5.15 -6.20
C ILE A 116 -9.10 4.17 -7.31
N SER A 117 -9.88 4.23 -8.38
CA SER A 117 -9.59 3.64 -9.68
C SER A 117 -9.91 4.73 -10.71
N PRO A 118 -8.95 5.19 -11.53
CA PRO A 118 -9.26 6.05 -12.67
C PRO A 118 -10.01 5.18 -13.70
N ILE A 119 -11.34 5.15 -13.56
CA ILE A 119 -12.28 4.56 -14.52
C ILE A 119 -12.81 5.68 -15.39
#